data_AF-A0A544TP63-F1
#
_entry.id   AF-A0A544TP63-F1
#
_cell.length_a   1.000
_cell.length_b   1.000
_cell.length_c   1.000
_cell.angle_alpha   90.00
_cell.angle_beta   90.00
_cell.angle_gamma   90.00
#
_symmetry.space_group_name_H-M   'P 1'
#
loop_
_entity.id
_entity.type
_entity.pdbx_description
1 polymer ?
#
loop_
_entity_poly.entity_id
_entity_poly.type
_entity_poly.pdbx_seq_one_letter_code
_entity_poly.pdbx_strand_id
1 'polypeptide(L)'
;MSENNGRINSRLNNKHRKKKSNTIINILIGVVLLLIITTVAYIITDNDPDVAREEVKSSSKDDSEKNSVPEEEKDNSSQNETTEPSTVEQNETDSESSTSENSEVEQDESETNEDTTIETSTSEDPNVDNVIVDPTWKPIGTTQTGEHTSSYDSKSVDWAEKVEALAYGAGFDPSNMYVKFLGNGGSPQKSIGTVTSKDGTEIYRIHLEWIDGHGWKPTKKEKLKTLEDAS
;
A
#
# COMPACT_ATOMS: atom_id res chain seq x y z
N MET A 1 72.12 -3.50 24.59
CA MET A 1 72.14 -4.90 24.13
C MET A 1 70.72 -5.36 23.85
N SER A 2 70.49 -5.80 22.61
CA SER A 2 69.54 -6.84 22.16
C SER A 2 68.02 -6.55 22.16
N GLU A 3 67.56 -6.16 20.96
CA GLU A 3 66.45 -6.69 20.16
C GLU A 3 65.61 -7.87 20.76
N ASN A 4 64.29 -7.86 20.58
CA ASN A 4 63.64 -8.75 19.59
C ASN A 4 62.15 -8.41 19.32
N ASN A 5 61.81 -8.68 18.07
CA ASN A 5 60.62 -8.43 17.29
C ASN A 5 59.63 -9.62 17.41
N GLY A 6 58.32 -9.41 17.28
CA GLY A 6 57.38 -10.53 17.27
C GLY A 6 55.89 -10.17 17.20
N ARG A 7 55.44 -9.71 16.02
CA ARG A 7 54.02 -9.61 15.65
C ARG A 7 53.40 -11.01 15.55
N ILE A 8 52.25 -11.26 16.17
CA ILE A 8 51.35 -12.35 15.76
C ILE A 8 49.92 -11.81 15.65
N ASN A 9 49.53 -11.50 14.41
CA ASN A 9 48.15 -11.26 14.02
C ASN A 9 47.52 -12.61 13.70
N SER A 10 46.52 -13.05 14.46
CA SER A 10 45.69 -14.21 14.12
C SER A 10 44.51 -13.76 13.26
N ARG A 11 44.61 -13.97 11.95
CA ARG A 11 43.50 -13.91 10.99
C ARG A 11 43.30 -15.30 10.42
N LEU A 12 42.43 -16.08 11.06
CA LEU A 12 42.03 -17.41 10.58
C LEU A 12 40.61 -17.34 10.00
N ASN A 13 40.60 -17.30 8.67
CA ASN A 13 39.69 -18.00 7.76
C ASN A 13 38.29 -18.36 8.24
N ASN A 14 37.30 -17.55 7.85
CA ASN A 14 35.96 -18.03 7.53
C ASN A 14 35.53 -17.50 6.15
N LYS A 15 36.07 -18.11 5.09
CA LYS A 15 35.62 -17.85 3.71
C LYS A 15 35.58 -19.12 2.90
N HIS A 16 34.62 -19.99 3.20
CA HIS A 16 34.17 -21.02 2.26
C HIS A 16 32.68 -21.27 2.37
N ARG A 17 31.87 -20.28 1.97
CA ARG A 17 30.55 -20.52 1.36
C ARG A 17 30.38 -19.52 0.23
N LYS A 18 29.71 -19.93 -0.85
CA LYS A 18 29.48 -19.23 -2.13
C LYS A 18 30.48 -19.54 -3.26
N LYS A 19 30.47 -20.78 -3.74
CA LYS A 19 30.76 -21.13 -5.15
C LYS A 19 29.87 -22.28 -5.67
N LYS A 20 28.60 -22.36 -5.25
CA LYS A 20 27.64 -23.39 -5.74
C LYS A 20 26.21 -22.87 -5.99
N SER A 21 26.00 -21.55 -6.07
CA SER A 21 24.66 -20.98 -6.36
C SER A 21 24.13 -21.39 -7.74
N ASN A 22 25.03 -21.50 -8.73
CA ASN A 22 24.66 -21.82 -10.11
C ASN A 22 24.35 -23.33 -10.30
N THR A 23 24.76 -24.18 -9.36
CA THR A 23 24.37 -25.59 -9.36
C THR A 23 22.99 -25.77 -8.73
N ILE A 24 22.68 -25.00 -7.68
CA ILE A 24 21.37 -25.02 -7.03
C ILE A 24 20.28 -24.50 -7.98
N ILE A 25 20.54 -23.45 -8.76
CA ILE A 25 19.53 -22.94 -9.71
C ILE A 25 19.19 -23.96 -10.83
N ASN A 26 20.20 -24.68 -11.34
CA ASN A 26 20.01 -25.73 -12.35
C ASN A 26 19.35 -27.00 -11.76
N ILE A 27 19.55 -27.27 -10.47
CA ILE A 27 18.81 -28.33 -9.76
C ILE A 27 17.35 -27.89 -9.51
N LEU A 28 17.13 -26.63 -9.14
CA LEU A 28 15.80 -26.08 -8.87
C LEU A 28 14.91 -26.12 -10.11
N ILE A 29 15.41 -25.72 -11.28
CA ILE A 29 14.65 -25.80 -12.54
C ILE A 29 14.27 -27.25 -12.88
N GLY A 30 15.15 -28.22 -12.61
CA GLY A 30 14.86 -29.64 -12.79
C GLY A 30 13.75 -30.14 -11.86
N VAL A 31 13.75 -29.70 -10.59
CA VAL A 31 12.70 -30.03 -9.62
C VAL A 31 11.35 -29.42 -10.02
N VAL A 32 11.33 -28.18 -10.50
CA VAL A 32 10.09 -27.52 -10.96
C VAL A 32 9.48 -28.26 -12.16
N LEU A 33 10.30 -28.66 -13.14
CA LEU A 33 9.81 -29.43 -14.29
C LEU A 33 9.27 -30.81 -13.88
N LEU A 34 9.92 -31.47 -12.91
CA LEU A 34 9.43 -32.73 -12.36
C LEU A 34 8.07 -32.54 -11.67
N LEU A 35 7.90 -31.48 -10.88
CA LEU A 35 6.63 -31.16 -10.23
C LEU A 35 5.50 -30.93 -11.24
N ILE A 36 5.76 -30.20 -12.32
CA ILE A 36 4.78 -29.97 -13.40
C ILE A 36 4.38 -31.28 -14.07
N ILE A 37 5.33 -32.17 -14.37
CA ILE A 37 5.02 -33.47 -14.97
C ILE A 37 4.19 -34.32 -14.00
N THR A 38 4.53 -34.31 -12.70
CA THR A 38 3.76 -35.07 -11.70
C THR A 38 2.35 -34.52 -11.50
N THR A 39 2.12 -33.20 -11.53
CA THR A 39 0.76 -32.65 -11.42
C THR A 39 -0.07 -32.96 -12.65
N VAL A 40 0.51 -32.90 -13.85
CA VAL A 40 -0.19 -33.30 -15.09
C VAL A 40 -0.52 -34.79 -15.09
N ALA A 41 0.43 -35.65 -14.69
CA ALA A 41 0.18 -37.09 -14.59
C ALA A 41 -0.85 -37.42 -13.49
N TYR A 42 -0.82 -36.68 -12.37
CA TYR A 42 -1.81 -36.79 -11.30
C TYR A 42 -3.20 -36.40 -11.80
N ILE A 43 -3.35 -35.28 -12.51
CA ILE A 43 -4.62 -34.84 -13.11
C ILE A 43 -5.18 -35.86 -14.12
N ILE A 44 -4.31 -36.57 -14.85
CA ILE A 44 -4.73 -37.57 -15.83
C ILE A 44 -5.06 -38.92 -15.16
N THR A 45 -4.45 -39.24 -14.03
CA THR A 45 -4.62 -40.53 -13.34
C THR A 45 -5.71 -40.47 -12.25
N ASP A 46 -5.92 -39.31 -11.65
CA ASP A 46 -6.94 -39.04 -10.65
C ASP A 46 -8.15 -38.41 -11.34
N ASN A 47 -9.20 -39.21 -11.50
CA ASN A 47 -10.33 -38.91 -12.35
C ASN A 47 -11.41 -38.14 -11.56
N ASP A 48 -11.08 -36.96 -11.03
CA ASP A 48 -12.06 -35.99 -10.53
C ASP A 48 -11.69 -34.53 -10.87
N PRO A 49 -12.52 -33.82 -11.67
CA PRO A 49 -12.20 -32.51 -12.22
C PRO A 49 -12.77 -31.37 -11.36
N ASP A 50 -11.95 -30.38 -11.02
CA ASP A 50 -12.38 -28.98 -10.93
C ASP A 50 -11.17 -28.05 -10.88
N VAL A 51 -10.63 -27.74 -12.06
CA VAL A 51 -9.84 -26.51 -12.26
C VAL A 51 -10.38 -25.83 -13.50
N ALA A 52 -11.24 -24.85 -13.27
CA ALA A 52 -11.91 -24.05 -14.28
C ALA A 52 -10.90 -23.42 -15.25
N ARG A 53 -11.18 -23.61 -16.54
CA ARG A 53 -10.54 -22.90 -17.65
C ARG A 53 -11.24 -21.57 -17.82
N GLU A 54 -10.51 -20.45 -17.74
CA GLU A 54 -11.02 -19.18 -18.23
C GLU A 54 -10.90 -19.13 -19.76
N GLU A 55 -12.05 -19.18 -20.44
CA GLU A 55 -12.21 -18.86 -21.85
C GLU A 55 -12.67 -17.41 -21.98
N VAL A 56 -11.98 -16.67 -22.86
CA VAL A 56 -12.22 -15.27 -23.16
C VAL A 56 -13.20 -15.17 -24.34
N LYS A 57 -14.42 -14.62 -24.17
CA LYS A 57 -15.07 -13.76 -25.20
C LYS A 57 -16.42 -13.13 -24.83
N SER A 58 -16.40 -11.80 -24.93
CA SER A 58 -17.39 -10.80 -25.32
C SER A 58 -18.76 -11.19 -25.94
N SER A 59 -19.77 -10.42 -25.49
CA SER A 59 -20.91 -9.77 -26.19
C SER A 59 -22.32 -10.41 -26.23
N SER A 60 -23.24 -9.67 -25.59
CA SER A 60 -24.60 -9.23 -26.00
C SER A 60 -25.82 -10.19 -25.98
N LYS A 61 -26.81 -9.79 -25.14
CA LYS A 61 -28.28 -9.57 -25.37
C LYS A 61 -29.02 -10.60 -26.27
N ASP A 62 -30.18 -11.20 -25.95
CA ASP A 62 -31.42 -10.67 -25.38
C ASP A 62 -32.45 -11.84 -25.14
N ASP A 63 -33.44 -11.58 -24.27
CA ASP A 63 -34.79 -12.15 -24.06
C ASP A 63 -35.16 -13.65 -24.26
N SER A 64 -35.80 -14.26 -23.24
CA SER A 64 -37.17 -14.82 -23.31
C SER A 64 -37.60 -15.56 -22.02
N GLU A 65 -38.75 -15.16 -21.50
CA GLU A 65 -39.56 -15.81 -20.44
C GLU A 65 -39.96 -17.27 -20.75
N LYS A 66 -40.15 -18.10 -19.70
CA LYS A 66 -41.45 -18.73 -19.35
C LYS A 66 -41.34 -19.71 -18.16
N ASN A 67 -41.93 -19.28 -17.05
CA ASN A 67 -42.84 -19.99 -16.12
C ASN A 67 -42.84 -21.54 -16.07
N SER A 68 -42.67 -22.11 -14.86
CA SER A 68 -43.51 -23.21 -14.29
C SER A 68 -43.08 -23.55 -12.85
N VAL A 69 -43.95 -23.25 -11.88
CA VAL A 69 -44.03 -23.87 -10.53
C VAL A 69 -45.08 -24.99 -10.60
N PRO A 70 -44.95 -26.07 -9.81
CA PRO A 70 -46.02 -26.36 -8.84
C PRO A 70 -45.52 -26.59 -7.39
N GLU A 71 -46.27 -26.01 -6.46
CA GLU A 71 -46.32 -26.28 -5.01
C GLU A 71 -47.07 -27.59 -4.70
N GLU A 72 -46.80 -28.15 -3.51
CA GLU A 72 -47.72 -28.71 -2.48
C GLU A 72 -46.82 -29.07 -1.26
N GLU A 73 -47.14 -28.92 0.04
CA GLU A 73 -48.23 -28.36 0.84
C GLU A 73 -47.79 -28.34 2.34
N LYS A 74 -48.25 -27.33 3.11
CA LYS A 74 -48.67 -27.30 4.54
C LYS A 74 -47.63 -27.63 5.66
N ASP A 75 -47.64 -26.98 6.84
CA ASP A 75 -48.77 -26.51 7.65
C ASP A 75 -48.39 -25.36 8.61
N ASN A 76 -49.44 -24.76 9.14
CA ASN A 76 -49.71 -23.46 9.72
C ASN A 76 -49.59 -23.44 11.26
N SER A 77 -49.28 -22.28 11.85
CA SER A 77 -49.91 -21.85 13.11
C SER A 77 -49.72 -20.36 13.35
N SER A 78 -50.83 -19.62 13.33
CA SER A 78 -50.96 -18.27 13.85
C SER A 78 -52.27 -18.19 14.62
N GLN A 79 -52.23 -17.67 15.85
CA GLN A 79 -53.42 -17.27 16.58
C GLN A 79 -53.21 -15.85 17.12
N ASN A 80 -54.10 -14.98 16.69
CA ASN A 80 -54.29 -13.59 17.06
C ASN A 80 -55.26 -13.54 18.24
N GLU A 81 -55.14 -12.58 19.16
CA GLU A 81 -56.30 -11.97 19.81
C GLU A 81 -55.95 -10.61 20.45
N THR A 82 -56.79 -9.63 20.11
CA THR A 82 -56.81 -8.21 20.51
C THR A 82 -57.65 -8.03 21.77
N THR A 83 -57.27 -7.13 22.69
CA THR A 83 -58.24 -6.40 23.56
C THR A 83 -57.61 -5.09 24.12
N GLU A 84 -58.16 -3.94 23.74
CA GLU A 84 -58.10 -2.65 24.49
C GLU A 84 -59.28 -2.55 25.47
N PRO A 85 -59.21 -1.69 26.51
CA PRO A 85 -59.89 -0.39 26.42
C PRO A 85 -59.16 0.81 27.09
N SER A 86 -59.53 2.01 26.63
CA SER A 86 -58.95 3.33 26.89
C SER A 86 -59.43 4.07 28.16
N THR A 87 -58.85 5.29 28.35
CA THR A 87 -59.29 6.53 29.07
C THR A 87 -58.50 6.77 30.39
N VAL A 88 -57.82 7.90 30.68
CA VAL A 88 -58.21 9.33 30.61
C VAL A 88 -56.99 10.31 30.58
N GLU A 89 -57.10 11.35 29.73
CA GLU A 89 -56.68 12.77 29.78
C GLU A 89 -55.28 13.34 30.15
N GLN A 90 -54.81 14.17 29.19
CA GLN A 90 -54.21 15.52 29.26
C GLN A 90 -52.79 15.72 29.82
N ASN A 91 -51.84 16.04 28.93
CA ASN A 91 -51.38 17.43 28.78
C ASN A 91 -50.68 17.66 27.43
N GLU A 92 -51.06 18.76 26.78
CA GLU A 92 -50.50 19.29 25.53
C GLU A 92 -49.08 19.84 25.76
N THR A 93 -48.14 19.62 24.83
CA THR A 93 -47.28 20.67 24.24
C THR A 93 -46.65 20.16 22.94
N ASP A 94 -47.24 20.59 21.84
CA ASP A 94 -46.65 21.15 20.61
C ASP A 94 -45.50 20.46 19.82
N SER A 95 -45.78 20.40 18.51
CA SER A 95 -44.90 20.36 17.34
C SER A 95 -44.29 19.04 16.86
N GLU A 96 -45.11 18.39 16.05
CA GLU A 96 -44.76 17.56 14.91
C GLU A 96 -44.08 18.38 13.80
N SER A 97 -43.13 17.76 13.10
CA SER A 97 -43.00 17.75 11.63
C SER A 97 -41.65 18.21 11.02
N SER A 98 -41.05 17.24 10.33
CA SER A 98 -40.46 17.36 8.99
C SER A 98 -38.99 17.75 8.79
N THR A 99 -38.26 16.75 8.28
CA THR A 99 -37.61 16.76 6.95
C THR A 99 -36.34 17.57 6.74
N SER A 100 -35.31 16.82 6.31
CA SER A 100 -34.15 17.19 5.50
C SER A 100 -33.34 18.41 5.91
N GLU A 101 -32.12 18.16 6.37
CA GLU A 101 -31.01 19.03 5.99
C GLU A 101 -29.72 18.23 5.80
N ASN A 102 -29.27 18.27 4.54
CA ASN A 102 -27.97 17.90 4.05
C ASN A 102 -26.94 18.81 4.74
N SER A 103 -26.21 18.29 5.74
CA SER A 103 -25.04 18.99 6.27
C SER A 103 -23.88 18.84 5.29
N GLU A 104 -23.89 19.72 4.30
CA GLU A 104 -22.72 20.15 3.55
C GLU A 104 -21.76 20.76 4.57
N VAL A 105 -20.72 20.00 4.93
CA VAL A 105 -19.60 20.52 5.70
C VAL A 105 -18.83 21.41 4.73
N GLU A 106 -19.13 22.70 4.77
CA GLU A 106 -18.35 23.75 4.14
C GLU A 106 -16.90 23.57 4.55
N GLN A 107 -16.09 23.16 3.57
CA GLN A 107 -14.65 23.18 3.63
C GLN A 107 -14.27 24.66 3.68
N ASP A 108 -13.95 25.15 4.88
CA ASP A 108 -13.36 26.47 5.10
C ASP A 108 -11.97 26.49 4.45
N GLU A 109 -11.95 26.68 3.13
CA GLU A 109 -10.76 27.02 2.37
C GLU A 109 -10.48 28.49 2.64
N SER A 110 -9.98 28.76 3.84
CA SER A 110 -9.27 29.99 4.14
C SER A 110 -7.99 29.98 3.31
N GLU A 111 -8.10 30.49 2.08
CA GLU A 111 -6.97 30.94 1.26
C GLU A 111 -6.27 32.09 1.99
N THR A 112 -5.52 31.75 3.04
CA THR A 112 -4.36 32.53 3.42
C THR A 112 -3.36 32.33 2.30
N ASN A 113 -3.37 33.25 1.33
CA ASN A 113 -2.26 33.49 0.41
C ASN A 113 -1.09 34.04 1.23
N GLU A 114 -0.54 33.23 2.14
CA GLU A 114 0.84 33.37 2.57
C GLU A 114 1.67 33.07 1.33
N ASP A 115 2.52 34.02 0.96
CA ASP A 115 3.56 33.86 -0.05
C ASP A 115 4.44 32.67 0.38
N THR A 116 3.99 31.47 0.01
CA THR A 116 4.61 30.21 0.41
C THR A 116 5.70 29.97 -0.60
N THR A 117 6.82 30.66 -0.40
CA THR A 117 7.99 30.52 -1.26
C THR A 117 8.59 29.13 -1.09
N ILE A 118 8.72 28.39 -2.19
CA ILE A 118 9.44 27.11 -2.23
C ILE A 118 10.94 27.39 -2.05
N GLU A 119 11.55 26.79 -1.04
CA GLU A 119 12.97 26.95 -0.78
C GLU A 119 13.79 25.94 -1.59
N THR A 120 14.77 26.44 -2.36
CA THR A 120 15.75 25.61 -3.07
C THR A 120 17.16 26.00 -2.67
N SER A 121 17.97 25.02 -2.27
CA SER A 121 19.36 25.23 -1.83
C SER A 121 20.29 24.17 -2.42
N THR A 122 21.58 24.51 -2.50
CA THR A 122 22.64 23.56 -2.86
C THR A 122 23.02 22.73 -1.62
N SER A 123 23.36 21.46 -1.82
CA SER A 123 23.80 20.57 -0.75
C SER A 123 25.33 20.50 -0.66
N GLU A 124 25.83 20.22 0.54
CA GLU A 124 27.24 19.86 0.78
C GLU A 124 27.55 18.41 0.35
N ASP A 125 26.52 17.59 0.14
CA ASP A 125 26.67 16.22 -0.33
C ASP A 125 27.04 16.21 -1.83
N PRO A 126 28.16 15.58 -2.23
CA PRO A 126 28.60 15.58 -3.62
C PRO A 126 27.61 14.90 -4.59
N ASN A 127 26.81 13.95 -4.12
CA ASN A 127 25.79 13.24 -4.92
C ASN A 127 24.44 13.98 -4.96
N VAL A 128 24.25 15.02 -4.14
CA VAL A 128 23.04 15.85 -4.18
C VAL A 128 23.31 17.08 -5.03
N ASP A 129 22.44 17.31 -6.01
CA ASP A 129 22.48 18.48 -6.88
C ASP A 129 21.81 19.67 -6.18
N ASN A 130 20.56 19.50 -5.77
CA ASN A 130 19.77 20.52 -5.09
C ASN A 130 18.81 19.90 -4.07
N VAL A 131 18.50 20.65 -3.03
CA VAL A 131 17.52 20.34 -1.99
C VAL A 131 16.35 21.31 -2.11
N ILE A 132 15.14 20.76 -2.12
CA ILE A 132 13.88 21.50 -2.24
C ILE A 132 13.03 21.20 -1.00
N VAL A 133 12.54 22.26 -0.37
CA VAL A 133 11.57 22.21 0.72
C VAL A 133 10.37 23.03 0.31
N ASP A 134 9.22 22.38 0.19
CA ASP A 134 7.97 23.01 -0.20
C ASP A 134 7.00 23.00 1.00
N PRO A 135 6.72 24.16 1.61
CA PRO A 135 5.81 24.23 2.75
C PRO A 135 4.35 23.89 2.37
N THR A 136 4.00 23.90 1.07
CA THR A 136 2.67 23.53 0.58
C THR A 136 2.43 22.02 0.56
N TRP A 137 3.47 21.18 0.80
CA TRP A 137 3.29 19.73 0.85
C TRP A 137 2.35 19.30 1.98
N LYS A 138 1.23 18.70 1.56
CA LYS A 138 0.21 18.08 2.41
C LYS A 138 0.50 16.58 2.59
N PRO A 139 0.04 15.98 3.71
CA PRO A 139 0.01 14.53 3.85
C PRO A 139 -0.94 13.91 2.82
N ILE A 140 -0.64 12.70 2.35
CA ILE A 140 -1.42 12.03 1.28
C ILE A 140 -2.75 11.43 1.74
N GLY A 141 -3.08 11.49 3.04
CA GLY A 141 -4.18 10.73 3.62
C GLY A 141 -3.72 9.38 4.15
N THR A 142 -4.53 8.77 5.01
CA THR A 142 -4.35 7.38 5.42
C THR A 142 -5.68 6.72 5.72
N THR A 143 -5.73 5.40 5.52
CA THR A 143 -6.85 4.57 5.96
C THR A 143 -6.57 3.83 7.28
N GLN A 144 -5.33 3.95 7.79
CA GLN A 144 -4.90 3.29 9.02
C GLN A 144 -5.54 3.96 10.24
N THR A 145 -5.92 3.15 11.23
CA THR A 145 -6.54 3.62 12.48
C THR A 145 -5.77 3.11 13.69
N GLY A 146 -5.77 3.88 14.77
CA GLY A 146 -5.06 3.54 16.02
C GLY A 146 -3.61 4.01 16.01
N GLU A 147 -2.81 3.48 16.93
CA GLU A 147 -1.39 3.86 17.04
C GLU A 147 -0.60 3.37 15.82
N HIS A 148 0.00 4.30 15.08
CA HIS A 148 0.76 3.99 13.87
C HIS A 148 2.06 3.23 14.19
N THR A 149 2.27 2.13 13.47
CA THR A 149 3.53 1.40 13.44
C THR A 149 4.02 1.31 12.01
N SER A 150 5.19 1.89 11.75
CA SER A 150 5.78 1.89 10.41
C SER A 150 6.17 0.49 9.95
N SER A 151 5.71 0.12 8.77
CA SER A 151 5.99 -1.15 8.10
C SER A 151 6.67 -0.92 6.75
N TYR A 152 7.57 -1.84 6.40
CA TYR A 152 8.27 -1.89 5.11
C TYR A 152 7.93 -3.17 4.34
N ASP A 153 6.85 -3.86 4.71
CA ASP A 153 6.31 -4.95 3.92
C ASP A 153 5.59 -4.39 2.69
N SER A 154 6.04 -4.78 1.50
CA SER A 154 5.44 -4.41 0.21
C SER A 154 3.93 -4.64 0.07
N LYS A 155 3.34 -5.51 0.90
CA LYS A 155 1.91 -5.82 0.91
C LYS A 155 1.12 -5.03 1.94
N SER A 156 1.80 -4.25 2.79
CA SER A 156 1.15 -3.44 3.81
C SER A 156 0.56 -2.17 3.23
N VAL A 157 -0.52 -1.68 3.84
CA VAL A 157 -1.11 -0.37 3.54
C VAL A 157 -0.06 0.72 3.69
N ASP A 158 0.73 0.65 4.76
CA ASP A 158 1.77 1.62 5.09
C ASP A 158 2.90 1.69 4.05
N TRP A 159 3.20 0.59 3.34
CA TRP A 159 4.12 0.63 2.21
C TRP A 159 3.51 1.32 1.00
N ALA A 160 2.26 0.99 0.66
CA ALA A 160 1.56 1.62 -0.46
C ALA A 160 1.46 3.15 -0.25
N GLU A 161 1.08 3.58 0.95
CA GLU A 161 1.01 4.99 1.34
C GLU A 161 2.39 5.67 1.27
N LYS A 162 3.48 5.00 1.67
CA LYS A 162 4.83 5.57 1.47
C LYS A 162 5.16 5.74 0.00
N VAL A 163 4.90 4.73 -0.83
CA VAL A 163 5.20 4.79 -2.27
C VAL A 163 4.43 5.93 -2.93
N GLU A 164 3.17 6.12 -2.56
CA GLU A 164 2.35 7.24 -3.02
C GLU A 164 2.90 8.59 -2.55
N ALA A 165 3.30 8.71 -1.27
CA ALA A 165 3.94 9.93 -0.76
C ALA A 165 5.29 10.22 -1.43
N LEU A 166 6.08 9.20 -1.77
CA LEU A 166 7.31 9.37 -2.56
C LEU A 166 7.01 9.91 -3.96
N ALA A 167 5.98 9.36 -4.62
CA ALA A 167 5.55 9.81 -5.94
C ALA A 167 5.09 11.28 -5.89
N TYR A 168 4.26 11.61 -4.91
CA TYR A 168 3.76 12.96 -4.66
C TYR A 168 4.91 13.95 -4.43
N GLY A 169 5.83 13.65 -3.51
CA GLY A 169 6.99 14.50 -3.24
C GLY A 169 7.93 14.65 -4.43
N ALA A 170 8.09 13.60 -5.23
CA ALA A 170 8.90 13.61 -6.45
C ALA A 170 8.24 14.40 -7.59
N GLY A 171 6.90 14.49 -7.62
CA GLY A 171 6.13 14.97 -8.77
C GLY A 171 6.00 13.92 -9.88
N PHE A 172 6.05 12.64 -9.53
CA PHE A 172 5.91 11.52 -10.46
C PHE A 172 4.52 10.92 -10.40
N ASP A 173 4.08 10.35 -11.53
CA ASP A 173 2.99 9.38 -11.52
C ASP A 173 3.49 8.09 -10.82
N PRO A 174 2.77 7.55 -9.82
CA PRO A 174 3.18 6.35 -9.10
C PRO A 174 3.44 5.14 -10.01
N SER A 175 2.73 5.03 -11.14
CA SER A 175 2.89 3.98 -12.14
C SER A 175 4.07 4.23 -13.08
N ASN A 176 4.63 5.44 -13.10
CA ASN A 176 5.72 5.87 -13.97
C ASN A 176 7.04 6.14 -13.23
N MET A 177 7.28 5.43 -12.14
CA MET A 177 8.55 5.50 -11.41
C MET A 177 9.02 4.14 -10.93
N TYR A 178 10.28 4.06 -10.54
CA TYR A 178 10.84 2.92 -9.81
C TYR A 178 11.27 3.37 -8.42
N VAL A 179 10.78 2.67 -7.40
CA VAL A 179 11.31 2.78 -6.03
C VAL A 179 12.60 1.98 -5.96
N LYS A 180 13.72 2.65 -5.75
CA LYS A 180 15.06 2.03 -5.63
C LYS A 180 15.39 1.68 -4.19
N PHE A 181 14.95 2.52 -3.28
CA PHE A 181 15.12 2.33 -1.85
C PHE A 181 13.90 2.89 -1.12
N LEU A 182 13.52 2.25 -0.03
CA LEU A 182 12.55 2.76 0.93
C LEU A 182 12.87 2.17 2.30
N GLY A 183 13.11 3.04 3.27
CA GLY A 183 13.59 2.64 4.59
C GLY A 183 13.30 3.66 5.69
N ASN A 184 13.79 3.34 6.89
CA ASN A 184 13.64 4.18 8.07
C ASN A 184 14.45 5.49 7.93
N GLY A 185 13.79 6.62 8.19
CA GLY A 185 14.35 7.97 8.11
C GLY A 185 14.92 8.52 9.42
N GLY A 186 15.16 7.66 10.42
CA GLY A 186 15.76 8.01 11.72
C GLY A 186 14.81 7.91 12.92
N SER A 187 13.52 7.66 12.70
CA SER A 187 12.53 7.37 13.74
C SER A 187 11.38 6.54 13.16
N PRO A 188 10.52 5.90 13.96
CA PRO A 188 9.42 5.10 13.42
C PRO A 188 8.45 5.94 12.56
N GLN A 189 8.36 7.25 12.82
CA GLN A 189 7.48 8.19 12.13
C GLN A 189 8.20 8.94 11.01
N LYS A 190 9.44 8.56 10.68
CA LYS A 190 10.19 9.12 9.57
C LYS A 190 10.58 8.02 8.60
N SER A 191 10.45 8.30 7.32
CA SER A 191 10.87 7.40 6.26
C SER A 191 11.65 8.17 5.22
N ILE A 192 12.50 7.46 4.50
CA ILE A 192 13.27 8.01 3.40
C ILE A 192 13.22 7.02 2.26
N GLY A 193 13.01 7.52 1.05
CA GLY A 193 12.96 6.70 -0.14
C GLY A 193 13.63 7.39 -1.31
N THR A 194 14.18 6.57 -2.19
CA THR A 194 14.75 7.02 -3.46
C THR A 194 13.92 6.47 -4.59
N VAL A 195 13.46 7.36 -5.45
CA VAL A 195 12.70 7.05 -6.65
C VAL A 195 13.43 7.52 -7.89
N THR A 196 13.23 6.81 -8.99
CA THR A 196 13.70 7.24 -10.31
C THR A 196 12.56 7.27 -11.29
N SER A 197 12.60 8.20 -12.23
CA SER A 197 11.78 8.13 -13.44
C SER A 197 12.04 6.82 -14.21
N LYS A 198 11.11 6.40 -15.07
CA LYS A 198 11.26 5.14 -15.83
C LYS A 198 12.42 5.14 -16.82
N ASP A 199 12.75 6.30 -17.38
CA ASP A 199 13.91 6.51 -18.26
C ASP A 199 15.23 6.60 -17.46
N GLY A 200 15.16 6.72 -16.13
CA GLY A 200 16.30 6.76 -15.22
C GLY A 200 17.07 8.09 -15.23
N THR A 201 16.52 9.14 -15.84
CA THR A 201 17.17 10.45 -15.95
C THR A 201 17.00 11.31 -14.70
N GLU A 202 15.89 11.12 -13.97
CA GLU A 202 15.57 11.85 -12.76
C GLU A 202 15.65 10.90 -11.57
N ILE A 203 16.46 11.27 -10.58
CA ILE A 203 16.65 10.52 -9.34
C ILE A 203 16.35 11.46 -8.19
N TYR A 204 15.38 11.11 -7.36
CA TYR A 204 14.99 11.90 -6.20
C TYR A 204 15.05 11.08 -4.93
N ARG A 205 15.65 11.66 -3.88
CA ARG A 205 15.51 11.18 -2.51
C ARG A 205 14.46 12.03 -1.81
N ILE A 206 13.42 11.40 -1.30
CA ILE A 206 12.32 12.06 -0.62
C ILE A 206 12.32 11.63 0.84
N HIS A 207 12.29 12.61 1.73
CA HIS A 207 12.07 12.39 3.15
C HIS A 207 10.59 12.53 3.47
N LEU A 208 10.09 11.59 4.24
CA LEU A 208 8.70 11.50 4.66
C LEU A 208 8.60 11.57 6.18
N GLU A 209 7.54 12.18 6.65
CA GLU A 209 7.14 12.19 8.05
C GLU A 209 5.68 11.78 8.17
N TRP A 210 5.38 10.93 9.14
CA TRP A 210 4.03 10.49 9.45
C TRP A 210 3.31 11.58 10.24
N ILE A 211 2.14 11.98 9.76
CA ILE A 211 1.22 12.87 10.46
C ILE A 211 0.05 12.02 10.95
N ASP A 212 -0.14 11.97 12.27
CA ASP A 212 -1.15 11.09 12.87
C ASP A 212 -2.56 11.37 12.33
N GLY A 213 -3.26 10.30 11.93
CA GLY A 213 -4.56 10.36 11.27
C GLY A 213 -4.59 10.97 9.86
N HIS A 214 -3.48 11.51 9.36
CA HIS A 214 -3.42 12.17 8.05
C HIS A 214 -2.49 11.46 7.06
N GLY A 215 -1.59 10.59 7.52
CA GLY A 215 -0.74 9.78 6.67
C GLY A 215 0.66 10.35 6.44
N TRP A 216 1.37 9.80 5.45
CA TRP A 216 2.73 10.20 5.12
C TRP A 216 2.77 11.54 4.38
N LYS A 217 3.67 12.42 4.82
CA LYS A 217 3.88 13.75 4.23
C LYS A 217 5.33 13.91 3.78
N PRO A 218 5.59 14.37 2.54
CA PRO A 218 6.92 14.80 2.13
C PRO A 218 7.39 16.03 2.90
N THR A 219 8.65 16.01 3.32
CA THR A 219 9.27 17.11 4.07
C THR A 219 10.50 17.69 3.37
N LYS A 220 11.16 16.90 2.53
CA LYS A 220 12.36 17.32 1.79
C LYS A 220 12.51 16.48 0.52
N LYS A 221 12.79 17.14 -0.61
CA LYS A 221 13.19 16.51 -1.87
C LYS A 221 14.64 16.85 -2.19
N GLU A 222 15.46 15.83 -2.45
CA GLU A 222 16.82 15.99 -2.92
C GLU A 222 16.94 15.44 -4.34
N LYS A 223 17.42 16.25 -5.28
CA LYS A 223 17.77 15.79 -6.62
C LYS A 223 19.15 15.17 -6.58
N LEU A 224 19.26 13.90 -6.94
CA LEU A 224 20.52 13.16 -6.93
C LEU A 224 21.15 13.14 -8.32
N LYS A 225 22.49 13.12 -8.35
CA LYS A 225 23.26 12.98 -9.59
C LYS A 225 23.37 11.53 -10.03
N THR A 226 23.47 10.60 -9.07
CA THR A 226 23.65 9.17 -9.32
C THR A 226 22.95 8.31 -8.27
N LEU A 227 22.82 7.00 -8.54
CA LEU A 227 22.18 6.04 -7.64
C LEU A 227 23.15 5.37 -6.65
N GLU A 228 24.47 5.54 -6.81
CA GLU A 228 25.49 4.77 -6.08
C GLU A 228 25.40 4.92 -4.55
N ASP A 229 24.91 6.06 -4.07
CA ASP A 229 24.73 6.35 -2.64
C ASP A 229 23.28 6.74 -2.29
N ALA A 230 22.32 6.26 -3.08
CA ALA A 230 20.91 6.64 -2.95
C ALA A 230 20.10 5.76 -2.00
N SER A 231 20.76 5.04 -1.09
CA SER A 231 20.11 4.24 -0.03
C SER A 231 20.29 4.89 1.34
#